data_AF-A0A7U2MYR7-F1
#
_entry.id   AF-A0A7U2MYR7-F1
#
_cell.length_a   1.000
_cell.length_b   1.000
_cell.length_c   1.000
_cell.angle_alpha   90.00
_cell.angle_beta   90.00
_cell.angle_gamma   90.00
#
_symmetry.space_group_name_H-M   'P 1'
#
loop_
_entity.id
_entity.type
_entity.pdbx_description
1 polymer ?
#
loop_
_entity_poly.entity_id
_entity_poly.type
_entity_poly.pdbx_seq_one_letter_code
_entity_poly.pdbx_strand_id
1 'polypeptide(L)'
;MPTTEPVVRLDSRPLQPNVPSTAILPMWLGKPCEELSASEVQLLLTDFGEAYSPSTENRCEIRTPLAFAPPEARFEPERSLSFSSDIGQLHVLYG
;
A
#
# COMPACT_ATOMS: atom_id res chain seq x y z
N MET A 1 15.21 13.86 14.44
CA MET A 1 14.02 14.70 14.17
C MET A 1 13.70 14.56 12.69
N PRO A 2 12.42 14.41 12.29
CA PRO A 2 12.06 14.35 10.87
C PRO A 2 12.42 15.66 10.17
N THR A 3 13.00 15.57 8.97
CA THR A 3 13.35 16.73 8.14
C THR A 3 12.11 17.20 7.39
N THR A 4 11.81 18.50 7.43
CA THR A 4 10.65 19.08 6.73
C THR A 4 11.07 20.05 5.65
N GLU A 5 10.40 20.00 4.51
CA GLU A 5 10.58 20.91 3.37
C GLU A 5 9.26 21.65 3.05
N PRO A 6 9.33 22.89 2.53
CA PRO A 6 8.13 23.61 2.12
C PRO A 6 7.50 22.97 0.88
N VAL A 7 6.17 22.81 0.92
CA VAL A 7 5.42 22.40 -0.28
C VAL A 7 5.30 23.64 -1.18
N VAL A 8 5.80 23.53 -2.41
CA VAL A 8 5.69 24.60 -3.41
C VAL A 8 4.95 24.08 -4.62
N ARG A 9 4.11 24.92 -5.22
CA ARG A 9 3.47 24.58 -6.49
C ARG A 9 4.46 24.82 -7.62
N LEU A 10 4.46 23.91 -8.60
CA LEU A 10 5.28 24.03 -9.80
C LEU A 10 4.97 25.31 -10.60
N ASP A 11 3.73 25.78 -10.54
CA ASP A 11 3.27 27.02 -11.19
C ASP A 11 3.46 28.29 -10.32
N SER A 12 4.18 28.18 -9.19
CA SER A 12 4.48 29.26 -8.24
C SER A 12 3.25 29.98 -7.65
N ARG A 13 2.05 29.43 -7.80
CA ARG A 13 0.83 29.99 -7.18
C ARG A 13 0.78 29.65 -5.69
N PRO A 14 -0.03 30.37 -4.89
CA PRO A 14 -0.25 30.01 -3.49
C PRO A 14 -0.90 28.63 -3.36
N LEU A 15 -0.57 27.95 -2.25
CA LEU A 15 -1.21 26.71 -1.83
C LEU A 15 -2.69 26.97 -1.50
N GLN A 16 -3.54 25.99 -1.78
CA GLN A 16 -4.93 26.05 -1.34
C GLN A 16 -5.01 25.78 0.18
N PRO A 17 -6.05 26.27 0.87
CA PRO A 17 -6.19 26.10 2.33
C PRO A 17 -6.13 24.65 2.82
N ASN A 18 -6.48 23.69 1.96
CA ASN A 18 -6.53 22.26 2.29
C ASN A 18 -5.22 21.50 1.98
N VAL A 19 -4.17 22.20 1.53
CA VAL A 19 -2.88 21.60 1.20
C VAL A 19 -1.90 21.88 2.34
N PRO A 20 -1.21 20.86 2.89
CA PRO A 20 -0.17 21.07 3.89
C PRO A 20 0.92 22.01 3.37
N SER A 21 1.35 22.96 4.19
CA SER A 21 2.42 23.91 3.82
C SER A 21 3.82 23.30 3.89
N THR A 22 3.95 22.16 4.57
CA THR A 22 5.21 21.44 4.73
C THR A 22 5.03 19.95 4.48
N ALA A 23 6.05 19.32 3.91
CA ALA A 23 6.15 17.88 3.75
C ALA A 23 7.30 17.36 4.61
N ILE A 24 7.14 16.15 5.14
CA ILE A 24 8.23 15.42 5.82
C ILE A 24 8.98 14.65 4.75
N LEU A 25 10.29 14.85 4.67
CA LEU A 25 11.13 14.06 3.77
C LEU A 25 11.19 12.61 4.26
N PRO A 26 11.10 11.63 3.33
CA PRO A 26 11.31 10.24 3.69
C PRO A 26 12.70 10.09 4.31
N MET A 27 12.78 9.31 5.38
CA MET A 27 14.05 9.02 6.02
C MET A 27 14.88 8.11 5.11
N TRP A 28 16.01 8.62 4.61
CA TRP A 28 16.97 7.79 3.89
C TRP A 28 17.70 6.90 4.89
N LEU A 29 17.46 5.59 4.83
CA LEU A 29 18.07 4.59 5.74
C LEU A 29 19.52 4.22 5.34
N GLY A 30 20.15 4.98 4.45
CA GLY A 30 21.56 4.85 4.11
C GLY A 30 21.86 3.90 2.95
N LYS A 31 20.92 3.04 2.55
CA LYS A 31 21.11 2.07 1.47
C LYS A 31 19.82 1.94 0.62
N PRO A 32 19.90 1.99 -0.72
CA PRO A 32 18.76 1.68 -1.59
C PRO A 32 18.28 0.26 -1.33
N CYS A 33 16.98 -0.01 -1.51
CA CYS A 33 16.45 -1.35 -1.28
C CYS A 33 17.02 -2.36 -2.30
N GLU A 34 17.41 -1.88 -3.49
CA GLU A 34 18.01 -2.66 -4.57
C GLU A 34 19.42 -3.18 -4.23
N GLU A 35 20.10 -2.58 -3.25
CA GLU A 35 21.45 -2.99 -2.83
C GLU A 35 21.42 -3.94 -1.62
N LEU A 36 20.25 -4.15 -1.01
CA LEU A 36 20.10 -5.03 0.14
C LEU A 36 20.14 -6.50 -0.30
N SER A 37 21.00 -7.29 0.34
CA SER A 37 21.04 -8.73 0.13
C SER A 37 19.92 -9.44 0.90
N ALA A 38 19.48 -10.61 0.42
CA ALA A 38 18.46 -11.41 1.11
C ALA A 38 18.84 -11.77 2.56
N SER A 39 20.13 -11.84 2.89
CA SER A 39 20.63 -12.08 4.26
C SER A 39 20.55 -10.86 5.18
N GLU A 40 20.44 -9.65 4.62
CA GLU A 40 20.36 -8.39 5.39
C GLU A 40 18.90 -7.98 5.66
N VAL A 41 17.92 -8.61 5.01
CA VAL A 41 16.52 -8.16 5.01
C VAL A 41 15.62 -9.18 5.67
N GLN A 42 14.75 -8.70 6.55
CA GLN A 42 13.57 -9.43 7.02
C GLN A 42 12.32 -8.77 6.45
N LEU A 43 11.53 -9.53 5.69
CA LEU A 43 10.22 -9.08 5.24
C LEU A 43 9.23 -9.20 6.40
N LEU A 44 8.63 -8.07 6.79
CA LEU A 44 7.58 -8.01 7.79
C LEU A 44 6.35 -7.34 7.17
N LEU A 45 5.23 -8.06 7.15
CA LEU A 45 3.94 -7.47 6.82
C LEU A 45 3.43 -6.72 8.06
N THR A 46 3.13 -5.44 7.93
CA THR A 46 2.75 -4.58 9.07
C THR A 46 1.38 -3.92 8.90
N ASP A 47 0.91 -3.76 7.67
CA ASP A 47 -0.37 -3.11 7.40
C ASP A 47 -1.52 -4.12 7.41
N PHE A 48 -2.06 -4.36 8.60
CA PHE A 48 -3.25 -5.19 8.83
C PHE A 48 -4.52 -4.36 9.04
N GLY A 49 -4.53 -3.07 8.67
CA GLY A 49 -5.67 -2.18 8.90
C GLY A 49 -6.96 -2.62 8.19
N GLU A 50 -6.84 -3.42 7.14
CA GLU A 50 -7.94 -4.00 6.36
C GLU A 50 -8.03 -5.52 6.48
N ALA A 51 -7.20 -6.15 7.32
CA ALA A 51 -7.20 -7.59 7.53
C ALA A 51 -8.46 -8.04 8.30
N TYR A 52 -8.99 -9.19 7.94
CA TYR A 52 -10.14 -9.80 8.59
C TYR A 52 -10.03 -11.33 8.55
N SER A 53 -10.85 -12.04 9.32
CA SER A 53 -10.84 -13.50 9.36
C SER A 53 -11.96 -14.08 8.48
N PRO A 54 -11.64 -14.73 7.34
CA PRO A 54 -12.66 -15.27 6.43
C PRO A 54 -13.51 -16.38 7.04
N SER A 55 -13.07 -16.99 8.14
CA SER A 55 -13.83 -18.04 8.84
C SER A 55 -14.94 -17.48 9.74
N THR A 56 -14.87 -16.20 10.10
CA THR A 56 -15.83 -15.54 11.00
C THR A 56 -16.60 -14.42 10.30
N GLU A 57 -16.05 -13.85 9.24
CA GLU A 57 -16.61 -12.71 8.52
C GLU A 57 -16.72 -13.01 7.03
N ASN A 58 -17.90 -12.79 6.46
CA ASN A 58 -18.14 -12.92 5.03
C ASN A 58 -18.01 -11.53 4.37
N ARG A 59 -16.84 -11.25 3.79
CA ARG A 59 -16.54 -9.97 3.15
C ARG A 59 -16.33 -10.18 1.65
N CYS A 60 -17.12 -9.50 0.84
CA CYS A 60 -17.01 -9.52 -0.63
C CYS A 60 -16.42 -8.21 -1.18
N GLU A 61 -16.31 -7.17 -0.34
CA GLU A 61 -15.78 -5.88 -0.73
C GLU A 61 -14.25 -5.85 -0.75
N ILE A 62 -13.67 -5.46 -1.90
CA ILE A 62 -12.25 -5.15 -2.05
C ILE A 62 -12.02 -3.66 -2.02
N ARG A 63 -11.03 -3.23 -1.22
CA ARG A 63 -10.57 -1.83 -1.16
C ARG A 63 -9.29 -1.56 -1.95
N THR A 64 -8.72 -2.59 -2.56
CA THR A 64 -7.57 -2.47 -3.46
C THR A 64 -8.03 -2.02 -4.86
N PRO A 65 -7.26 -1.18 -5.59
CA PRO A 65 -7.58 -0.83 -6.97
C PRO A 65 -7.78 -2.08 -7.86
N LEU A 66 -8.70 -1.99 -8.83
CA LEU A 66 -9.14 -3.12 -9.65
C LEU A 66 -7.99 -3.87 -10.33
N ALA A 67 -6.91 -3.17 -10.72
CA ALA A 67 -5.72 -3.74 -11.34
C ALA A 67 -4.96 -4.77 -10.46
N PHE A 68 -5.13 -4.69 -9.14
CA PHE A 68 -4.50 -5.58 -8.16
C PHE A 68 -5.53 -6.48 -7.44
N ALA A 69 -6.80 -6.40 -7.84
CA ALA A 69 -7.83 -7.27 -7.30
C ALA A 69 -7.64 -8.72 -7.81
N PRO A 70 -7.80 -9.72 -6.94
CA PRO A 70 -7.83 -11.13 -7.33
C PRO A 70 -9.01 -11.42 -8.28
N PRO A 71 -8.92 -12.49 -9.10
CA PRO A 71 -9.90 -12.77 -10.15
C PRO A 71 -11.32 -12.96 -9.63
N GLU A 72 -11.52 -13.60 -8.47
CA GLU A 72 -12.82 -13.77 -7.84
C GLU A 72 -13.51 -12.43 -7.55
N ALA A 73 -12.79 -11.38 -7.16
CA ALA A 73 -13.39 -10.07 -6.95
C ALA A 73 -13.77 -9.35 -8.26
N ARG A 74 -13.17 -9.77 -9.38
CA ARG A 74 -13.48 -9.22 -10.72
C ARG A 74 -14.62 -9.97 -11.40
N PHE A 75 -14.61 -11.30 -11.30
CA PHE A 75 -15.50 -12.18 -12.04
C PHE A 75 -16.66 -12.73 -11.21
N GLU A 76 -16.52 -12.75 -9.88
CA GLU A 76 -17.50 -13.27 -8.92
C GLU A 76 -17.64 -12.30 -7.72
N PRO A 77 -18.11 -11.05 -7.94
CA PRO A 77 -18.11 -10.00 -6.90
C PRO A 77 -19.00 -10.31 -5.68
N GLU A 78 -19.94 -11.24 -5.81
CA GLU A 78 -20.79 -11.71 -4.71
C GLU A 78 -20.12 -12.82 -3.87
N ARG A 79 -18.96 -13.33 -4.31
CA ARG A 79 -18.22 -14.38 -3.60
C ARG A 79 -17.35 -13.75 -2.52
N SER A 80 -17.44 -14.32 -1.32
CA SER A 80 -16.57 -13.96 -0.20
C SER A 80 -15.11 -14.22 -0.52
N LEU A 81 -14.24 -13.26 -0.19
CA LEU A 81 -12.80 -13.45 -0.37
C LEU A 81 -12.30 -14.49 0.64
N SER A 82 -11.18 -15.11 0.30
CA SER A 82 -10.58 -16.18 1.08
C SER A 82 -9.07 -15.95 1.22
N PHE A 83 -8.40 -16.77 2.02
CA PHE A 83 -6.93 -16.73 2.11
C PHE A 83 -6.24 -16.86 0.74
N SER A 84 -6.87 -17.52 -0.24
CA SER A 84 -6.32 -17.62 -1.60
C SER A 84 -6.32 -16.29 -2.35
N SER A 85 -7.22 -15.37 -1.99
CA SER A 85 -7.32 -14.02 -2.56
C SER A 85 -6.05 -13.22 -2.28
N ASP A 86 -5.50 -13.34 -1.07
CA ASP A 86 -4.25 -12.66 -0.68
C ASP A 86 -3.04 -13.20 -1.46
N ILE A 87 -2.98 -14.51 -1.69
CA ILE A 87 -1.91 -15.15 -2.47
C ILE A 87 -1.91 -14.64 -3.91
N GLY A 88 -3.10 -14.56 -4.53
CA GLY A 88 -3.24 -14.02 -5.88
C GLY A 88 -2.82 -12.55 -5.96
N GLN A 89 -3.20 -11.74 -4.98
CA GLN A 89 -2.81 -10.34 -4.92
C GLN A 89 -1.30 -10.15 -4.72
N LEU A 90 -0.66 -10.96 -3.86
CA LEU A 90 0.79 -10.97 -3.70
C LEU A 90 1.50 -11.31 -5.02
N HIS A 91 1.02 -12.30 -5.76
CA HIS A 91 1.61 -12.62 -7.07
C HIS A 91 1.52 -11.45 -8.05
N VAL A 92 0.41 -10.70 -8.10
CA VAL A 92 0.29 -9.53 -8.98
C VAL A 92 1.25 -8.40 -8.59
N LEU A 93 1.57 -8.26 -7.29
CA LEU A 93 2.46 -7.21 -6.81
C LEU A 93 3.95 -7.51 -7.04
N TYR A 94 4.33 -8.79 -7.11
CA TYR A 94 5.74 -9.23 -7.17
C TYR A 94 6.09 -10.10 -8.39
N GLY A 95 5.12 -10.39 -9.26
CA GLY A 95 5.25 -11.23 -10.45
C GLY A 95 5.71 -10.48 -11.70
#